data_AF-A0A523B235-F1
#
_entry.id   AF-A0A523B235-F1
#
_cell.length_a   1.000
_cell.length_b   1.000
_cell.length_c   1.000
_cell.angle_alpha   90.00
_cell.angle_beta   90.00
_cell.angle_gamma   90.00
#
_symmetry.space_group_name_H-M   'P 1'
#
loop_
_entity.id
_entity.type
_entity.pdbx_description
1 polymer ?
#
loop_
_entity_poly.entity_id
_entity_poly.type
_entity_poly.pdbx_seq_one_letter_code
_entity_poly.pdbx_strand_id
1 'polypeptide(L)'
;MKQVEARLLLQWAFESNSYAFSRPLSPIKKSSQIWRVVWIEKGFLIEKGKGEREVPRDAINVEVVSLAEIATYLFLHLNGVNESLRKYLRGCLPEVGDVTERDVERALQIARVIGRSEMLATPISIEIFNSFNIIGSEGKINTYCPLDWLKEVVQEGIMEDVLIHLRLLPVKVEDPLDLPKYRREKLRFVLPLSLERMIQNGRIVEYLKPVEVDVKVKDEYIIIELPDGGKTVLPKDFLGVK
;
A
#
# COMPACT_ATOMS: atom_id res chain seq x y z
N MET A 1 -17.59 3.35 26.32
CA MET A 1 -16.95 2.85 25.08
C MET A 1 -15.69 2.07 25.48
N LYS A 2 -15.28 1.04 24.73
CA LYS A 2 -13.92 0.51 24.88
C LYS A 2 -12.93 1.61 24.48
N GLN A 3 -11.81 1.73 25.20
CA GLN A 3 -10.79 2.71 24.86
C GLN A 3 -10.02 2.21 23.63
N VAL A 4 -10.26 2.85 22.48
CA VAL A 4 -9.54 2.55 21.23
C VAL A 4 -8.42 3.57 21.09
N GLU A 5 -7.20 3.11 20.80
CA GLU A 5 -6.06 4.00 20.60
C GLU A 5 -6.30 4.94 19.41
N ALA A 6 -5.95 6.22 19.56
CA ALA A 6 -6.11 7.21 18.49
C ALA A 6 -5.39 6.81 17.18
N ARG A 7 -4.24 6.14 17.29
CA ARG A 7 -3.51 5.58 16.14
C ARG A 7 -4.33 4.52 15.40
N LEU A 8 -5.02 3.64 16.12
CA LEU A 8 -5.86 2.59 15.54
C LEU A 8 -7.14 3.17 14.90
N LEU A 9 -7.73 4.20 15.53
CA LEU A 9 -8.86 4.95 14.97
C LEU A 9 -8.49 5.66 13.66
N LEU A 10 -7.38 6.42 13.64
CA LEU A 10 -6.87 7.08 12.45
C LEU A 10 -6.60 6.07 11.34
N GLN A 11 -5.86 5.01 11.66
CA GLN A 11 -5.60 3.91 10.73
C GLN A 11 -6.90 3.36 10.14
N TRP A 12 -7.82 2.86 10.97
CA TRP A 12 -9.10 2.30 10.53
C TRP A 12 -9.89 3.26 9.63
N ALA A 13 -9.96 4.54 9.98
CA ALA A 13 -10.69 5.53 9.18
C ALA A 13 -10.07 5.70 7.77
N PHE A 14 -8.74 5.71 7.66
CA PHE A 14 -8.05 5.74 6.36
C PHE A 14 -8.19 4.39 5.62
N GLU A 15 -7.88 3.25 6.23
CA GLU A 15 -7.88 1.93 5.55
C GLU A 15 -9.28 1.52 5.06
N SER A 16 -10.35 1.98 5.74
CA SER A 16 -11.73 1.67 5.36
C SER A 16 -12.27 2.56 4.23
N ASN A 17 -11.59 3.67 3.92
CA ASN A 17 -12.05 4.68 2.95
C ASN A 17 -11.09 4.87 1.77
N SER A 18 -10.00 4.10 1.68
CA SER A 18 -8.88 4.41 0.77
C SER A 18 -8.29 3.20 0.07
N TYR A 19 -8.14 3.21 -1.26
CA TYR A 19 -7.45 2.16 -2.01
C TYR A 19 -5.97 2.49 -2.23
N ALA A 20 -5.11 1.46 -2.28
CA ALA A 20 -3.68 1.60 -2.50
C ALA A 20 -3.15 0.60 -3.54
N PHE A 21 -2.34 1.07 -4.49
CA PHE A 21 -1.73 0.26 -5.55
C PHE A 21 -0.29 0.64 -5.80
N SER A 22 0.48 -0.28 -6.40
CA SER A 22 1.88 -0.03 -6.78
C SER A 22 2.15 -0.46 -8.22
N ARG A 23 3.00 0.31 -8.89
CA ARG A 23 3.52 0.08 -10.25
C ARG A 23 5.06 0.13 -10.21
N PRO A 24 5.75 -0.98 -10.46
CA PRO A 24 7.20 -0.97 -10.70
C PRO A 24 7.53 -0.10 -11.93
N LEU A 25 8.46 0.84 -11.78
CA LEU A 25 8.93 1.73 -12.84
C LEU A 25 10.25 1.24 -13.45
N SER A 26 11.08 0.52 -12.68
CA SER A 26 12.33 -0.07 -13.15
C SER A 26 12.43 -1.59 -12.89
N PRO A 27 13.28 -2.34 -13.62
CA PRO A 27 13.43 -3.79 -13.43
C PRO A 27 13.98 -4.17 -12.06
N ILE A 28 13.33 -5.14 -11.40
CA ILE A 28 13.66 -5.61 -10.05
C ILE A 28 14.56 -6.86 -10.13
N LYS A 29 15.79 -6.77 -9.63
CA LYS A 29 16.74 -7.89 -9.56
C LYS A 29 16.38 -8.86 -8.45
N LYS A 30 15.88 -10.04 -8.84
CA LYS A 30 15.35 -11.08 -7.94
C LYS A 30 16.35 -11.53 -6.86
N SER A 31 17.65 -11.55 -7.19
CA SER A 31 18.71 -12.06 -6.31
C SER A 31 19.25 -11.05 -5.28
N SER A 32 18.81 -9.79 -5.29
CA SER A 32 19.36 -8.76 -4.40
C SER A 32 18.39 -7.63 -4.00
N GLN A 33 17.16 -7.63 -4.53
CA GLN A 33 16.16 -6.57 -4.26
C GLN A 33 14.81 -7.10 -3.77
N ILE A 34 14.63 -8.41 -3.67
CA ILE A 34 13.52 -8.98 -2.88
C ILE A 34 14.00 -9.00 -1.43
N TRP A 35 13.58 -7.98 -0.68
CA TRP A 35 14.05 -7.71 0.68
C TRP A 35 13.67 -8.82 1.66
N ARG A 36 14.66 -9.63 2.07
CA ARG A 36 14.65 -10.19 3.42
C ARG A 36 15.18 -9.12 4.38
N VAL A 37 14.27 -8.32 4.94
CA VAL A 37 14.61 -7.53 6.14
C VAL A 37 14.89 -8.51 7.28
N VAL A 38 16.17 -8.68 7.62
CA VAL A 38 16.57 -9.30 8.87
C VAL A 38 16.60 -8.19 9.93
N TRP A 39 15.71 -8.28 10.90
CA TRP A 39 15.80 -7.47 12.11
C TRP A 39 17.07 -7.83 12.89
N ILE A 40 17.75 -6.81 13.42
CA ILE A 40 18.72 -6.96 14.52
C ILE A 40 18.19 -6.11 15.69
N GLU A 41 18.58 -6.46 16.92
CA GLU A 41 18.07 -5.89 18.17
C GLU A 41 19.20 -5.40 19.15
N LYS A 42 19.29 -4.07 19.45
CA LYS A 42 20.22 -3.37 20.42
C LYS A 42 19.62 -2.15 21.16
N GLY A 43 19.29 -2.30 22.44
CA GLY A 43 18.52 -1.29 23.18
C GLY A 43 19.37 -0.22 23.83
N PHE A 44 18.85 1.00 23.93
CA PHE A 44 19.41 2.02 24.81
C PHE A 44 18.81 1.91 26.22
N LEU A 45 19.68 1.93 27.23
CA LEU A 45 19.32 1.92 28.64
C LEU A 45 19.07 3.36 29.12
N ILE A 46 18.00 3.55 29.90
CA ILE A 46 17.84 4.73 30.76
C ILE A 46 18.26 4.31 32.16
N GLU A 47 19.29 4.93 32.73
CA GLU A 47 19.67 4.67 34.12
C GLU A 47 18.58 5.18 35.08
N LYS A 48 17.91 4.24 35.76
CA LYS A 48 17.30 4.49 37.06
C LYS A 48 18.07 3.70 38.11
N GLY A 49 18.51 4.40 39.15
CA GLY A 49 19.45 3.86 40.12
C GLY A 49 18.92 2.65 40.89
N LYS A 50 19.82 1.68 41.12
CA LYS A 50 19.74 0.60 42.12
C LYS A 50 18.45 -0.22 42.13
N GLY A 51 18.30 -1.09 41.12
CA GLY A 51 17.30 -2.16 41.10
C GLY A 51 16.98 -2.60 39.68
N GLU A 52 17.69 -3.60 39.18
CA GLU A 52 17.66 -4.04 37.78
C GLU A 52 16.27 -4.47 37.28
N ARG A 53 15.98 -4.18 36.01
CA ARG A 53 15.08 -4.98 35.14
C ARG A 53 15.46 -4.78 33.67
N GLU A 54 15.21 -5.81 32.86
CA GLU A 54 15.71 -6.01 31.48
C GLU A 54 15.29 -4.96 30.44
N VAL A 55 16.06 -4.87 29.34
CA VAL A 55 15.82 -3.99 28.17
C VAL A 55 16.01 -4.73 26.82
N PRO A 56 15.03 -4.62 25.89
CA PRO A 56 15.18 -4.88 24.45
C PRO A 56 14.78 -3.65 23.55
N ARG A 57 15.61 -2.94 22.74
CA ARG A 57 16.21 -3.25 21.39
C ARG A 57 15.37 -2.80 20.15
N ASP A 58 15.86 -2.24 19.00
CA ASP A 58 17.16 -1.72 18.45
C ASP A 58 17.14 -0.19 18.12
N ALA A 59 18.27 0.36 17.67
CA ALA A 59 18.34 1.28 16.53
C ALA A 59 19.55 1.01 15.58
N ILE A 60 19.29 0.49 14.38
CA ILE A 60 20.28 0.29 13.29
C ILE A 60 20.19 1.46 12.30
N ASN A 61 21.32 1.99 11.83
CA ASN A 61 21.34 2.80 10.62
C ASN A 61 21.42 1.88 9.39
N VAL A 62 20.42 1.92 8.51
CA VAL A 62 20.36 1.12 7.29
C VAL A 62 20.21 2.06 6.10
N GLU A 63 21.21 2.09 5.21
CA GLU A 63 21.03 2.67 3.88
C GLU A 63 20.17 1.72 3.03
N VAL A 64 18.86 1.95 3.08
CA VAL A 64 17.86 1.28 2.24
C VAL A 64 17.92 1.88 0.83
N VAL A 65 18.93 1.48 0.04
CA VAL A 65 18.97 1.82 -1.39
C VAL A 65 18.09 0.84 -2.17
N SER A 66 16.79 1.14 -2.26
CA SER A 66 15.96 0.54 -3.30
C SER A 66 16.33 1.15 -4.64
N LEU A 67 17.13 0.45 -5.46
CA LEU A 67 17.36 0.84 -6.87
C LEU A 67 16.14 0.51 -7.77
N ALA A 68 15.09 -0.11 -7.20
CA ALA A 68 13.81 -0.28 -7.87
C ALA A 68 12.94 0.95 -7.58
N GLU A 69 12.64 1.70 -8.63
CA GLU A 69 11.69 2.81 -8.58
C GLU A 69 10.27 2.25 -8.67
N ILE A 70 9.37 2.74 -7.82
CA ILE A 70 7.99 2.25 -7.70
C ILE A 70 7.07 3.48 -7.54
N ALA A 71 6.11 3.64 -8.44
CA ALA A 71 4.99 4.55 -8.21
C ALA A 71 3.99 3.87 -7.26
N THR A 72 3.56 4.59 -6.23
CA THR A 72 2.50 4.14 -5.31
C THR A 72 1.36 5.13 -5.34
N TYR A 73 0.17 4.62 -5.66
CA TYR A 73 -1.05 5.41 -5.82
C TYR A 73 -1.95 5.20 -4.62
N LEU A 74 -2.37 6.30 -3.98
CA LEU A 74 -3.27 6.29 -2.82
C LEU A 74 -4.54 7.07 -3.16
N PHE A 75 -5.65 6.37 -3.31
CA PHE A 75 -6.96 6.95 -3.60
C PHE A 75 -7.75 7.10 -2.31
N LEU A 76 -7.97 8.33 -1.83
CA LEU A 76 -8.57 8.60 -0.52
C LEU A 76 -9.95 9.25 -0.64
N HIS A 77 -10.99 8.68 -0.02
CA HIS A 77 -12.29 9.35 0.13
C HIS A 77 -12.34 10.16 1.43
N LEU A 78 -11.77 11.39 1.41
CA LEU A 78 -11.59 12.23 2.61
C LEU A 78 -12.90 12.49 3.38
N ASN A 79 -14.02 12.69 2.69
CA ASN A 79 -15.33 12.85 3.34
C ASN A 79 -15.67 11.62 4.19
N GLY A 80 -15.45 10.41 3.67
CA GLY A 80 -15.67 9.15 4.40
C GLY A 80 -14.68 8.92 5.54
N VAL A 81 -13.42 9.37 5.40
CA VAL A 81 -12.44 9.40 6.51
C VAL A 81 -12.97 10.29 7.64
N ASN A 82 -13.38 11.53 7.32
CA ASN A 82 -13.91 12.48 8.30
C ASN A 82 -15.20 11.99 8.95
N GLU A 83 -16.15 11.42 8.20
CA GLU A 83 -17.35 10.76 8.75
C GLU A 83 -17.02 9.60 9.70
N SER A 84 -16.05 8.75 9.31
CA SER A 84 -15.59 7.63 10.13
C SER A 84 -14.97 8.10 11.45
N LEU A 85 -14.11 9.13 11.41
CA LEU A 85 -13.52 9.74 12.60
C LEU A 85 -14.59 10.41 13.48
N ARG A 86 -15.51 11.19 12.88
CA ARG A 86 -16.63 11.83 13.57
C ARG A 86 -17.56 10.83 14.27
N LYS A 87 -17.67 9.57 13.80
CA LYS A 87 -18.43 8.49 14.48
C LYS A 87 -17.84 8.15 15.85
N TYR A 88 -16.52 8.10 15.98
CA TYR A 88 -15.82 7.72 17.22
C TYR A 88 -15.42 8.90 18.11
N LEU A 89 -15.20 10.09 17.52
CA LEU A 89 -14.77 11.30 18.24
C LEU A 89 -15.93 12.17 18.77
N ARG A 90 -17.18 11.66 18.77
CA ARG A 90 -18.37 12.40 19.26
C ARG A 90 -18.18 12.86 20.71
N GLY A 91 -17.85 14.15 20.88
CA GLY A 91 -17.55 14.78 22.16
C GLY A 91 -16.24 15.59 22.16
N CYS A 92 -15.26 15.24 21.32
CA CYS A 92 -13.98 15.95 21.18
C CYS A 92 -13.90 16.82 19.91
N LEU A 93 -14.99 16.89 19.15
CA LEU A 93 -15.07 17.49 17.82
C LEU A 93 -14.80 19.01 17.71
N PRO A 94 -15.02 19.88 18.72
CA PRO A 94 -14.75 21.31 18.57
C PRO A 94 -13.27 21.66 18.34
N GLU A 95 -12.35 20.79 18.76
CA GLU A 95 -10.90 21.03 18.73
C GLU A 95 -10.18 20.26 17.61
N VAL A 96 -10.80 19.20 17.08
CA VAL A 96 -10.23 18.35 16.01
C VAL A 96 -10.96 18.65 14.70
N GLY A 97 -10.38 19.56 13.90
CA GLY A 97 -10.88 19.88 12.57
C GLY A 97 -10.85 18.69 11.61
N ASP A 98 -11.55 18.82 10.48
CA ASP A 98 -11.55 17.81 9.43
C ASP A 98 -10.16 17.64 8.80
N VAL A 99 -9.83 16.41 8.44
CA VAL A 99 -8.63 16.07 7.67
C VAL A 99 -8.77 16.62 6.25
N THR A 100 -7.76 17.37 5.81
CA THR A 100 -7.68 17.96 4.45
C THR A 100 -6.63 17.26 3.59
N GLU A 101 -6.66 17.52 2.27
CA GLU A 101 -5.63 17.08 1.32
C GLU A 101 -4.22 17.52 1.75
N ARG A 102 -4.10 18.74 2.30
CA ARG A 102 -2.83 19.30 2.79
C ARG A 102 -2.27 18.54 3.99
N ASP A 103 -3.13 18.00 4.86
CA ASP A 103 -2.71 17.19 5.99
C ASP A 103 -2.17 15.83 5.53
N VAL A 104 -2.79 15.24 4.51
CA VAL A 104 -2.31 14.03 3.84
C VAL A 104 -0.96 14.27 3.15
N GLU A 105 -0.86 15.33 2.35
CA GLU A 105 0.37 15.71 1.66
C GLU A 105 1.54 15.82 2.64
N ARG A 106 1.33 16.59 3.72
CA ARG A 106 2.32 16.81 4.77
C ARG A 106 2.66 15.52 5.52
N ALA A 107 1.68 14.65 5.78
CA ALA A 107 1.92 13.35 6.41
C ALA A 107 2.79 12.45 5.53
N LEU A 108 2.55 12.43 4.22
CA LEU A 108 3.36 11.66 3.25
C LEU A 108 4.77 12.24 3.10
N GLN A 109 4.93 13.57 3.08
CA GLN A 109 6.26 14.23 3.04
C GLN A 109 7.12 13.91 4.28
N ILE A 110 6.50 13.67 5.43
CA ILE A 110 7.17 13.29 6.68
C ILE A 110 7.36 11.76 6.77
N ALA A 111 6.57 10.98 6.04
CA ALA A 111 6.63 9.52 6.05
C ALA A 111 7.95 9.02 5.44
N ARG A 112 8.88 8.60 6.30
CA ARG A 112 10.16 8.02 5.87
C ARG A 112 10.05 6.61 5.25
N VAL A 113 8.92 5.93 5.47
CA VAL A 113 8.67 4.56 5.01
C VAL A 113 7.18 4.41 4.71
N ILE A 114 6.86 3.87 3.53
CA ILE A 114 5.55 3.32 3.18
C ILE A 114 5.72 1.80 3.03
N GLY A 115 4.76 1.04 3.56
CA GLY A 115 4.73 -0.42 3.50
C GLY A 115 5.16 -1.15 4.79
N ARG A 116 5.05 -2.48 4.77
CA ARG A 116 5.64 -3.37 5.80
C ARG A 116 7.05 -3.80 5.37
N SER A 117 7.74 -4.55 6.23
CA SER A 117 9.11 -5.06 6.02
C SER A 117 9.38 -5.84 4.72
N GLU A 118 8.35 -6.25 3.97
CA GLU A 118 8.48 -6.92 2.67
C GLU A 118 8.55 -5.93 1.49
N MET A 119 8.13 -4.66 1.70
CA MET A 119 8.12 -3.58 0.71
C MET A 119 8.42 -2.23 1.39
N LEU A 120 9.68 -2.02 1.80
CA LEU A 120 10.11 -0.75 2.38
C LEU A 120 10.42 0.26 1.26
N ALA A 121 9.50 1.19 0.99
CA ALA A 121 9.70 2.30 0.06
C ALA A 121 9.79 3.64 0.81
N THR A 122 10.75 4.49 0.42
CA THR A 122 10.84 5.88 0.88
C THR A 122 10.20 6.78 -0.19
N PRO A 123 9.26 7.68 0.13
CA PRO A 123 8.76 8.69 -0.80
C PRO A 123 9.90 9.59 -1.30
N ILE A 124 10.06 9.69 -2.62
CA ILE A 124 11.04 10.58 -3.28
C ILE A 124 10.34 11.84 -3.81
N SER A 125 9.17 11.65 -4.43
CA SER A 125 8.26 12.69 -4.88
C SER A 125 6.82 12.34 -4.45
N ILE A 126 5.99 13.37 -4.27
CA ILE A 126 4.58 13.26 -3.94
C ILE A 126 3.85 14.27 -4.82
N GLU A 127 2.79 13.81 -5.48
CA GLU A 127 1.91 14.64 -6.30
C GLU A 127 0.46 14.31 -5.94
N ILE A 128 -0.37 15.34 -5.77
CA ILE A 128 -1.81 15.18 -5.58
C ILE A 128 -2.49 15.50 -6.91
N PHE A 129 -3.17 14.51 -7.46
CA PHE A 129 -4.01 14.64 -8.65
C PHE A 129 -5.48 14.38 -8.30
N ASN A 130 -6.37 15.13 -8.94
CA ASN A 130 -7.82 15.04 -8.74
C ASN A 130 -8.57 14.58 -10.01
N SER A 131 -7.83 14.10 -11.02
CA SER A 131 -8.35 13.65 -12.30
C SER A 131 -7.61 12.41 -12.79
N PHE A 132 -8.33 11.59 -13.54
CA PHE A 132 -7.89 10.34 -14.17
C PHE A 132 -8.85 10.04 -15.33
N ASN A 133 -8.40 9.27 -16.31
CA ASN A 133 -9.23 8.87 -17.44
C ASN A 133 -9.87 7.51 -17.17
N ILE A 134 -11.14 7.33 -17.56
CA ILE A 134 -11.81 6.03 -17.52
C ILE A 134 -11.52 5.29 -18.83
N ILE A 135 -10.93 4.09 -18.74
CA ILE A 135 -10.68 3.21 -19.90
C ILE A 135 -11.91 2.34 -20.18
N GLY A 136 -12.43 1.65 -19.17
CA GLY A 136 -13.56 0.71 -19.32
C GLY A 136 -13.38 -0.57 -18.53
N SER A 137 -14.11 -1.64 -18.91
CA SER A 137 -14.08 -2.94 -18.24
C SER A 137 -13.05 -3.94 -18.81
N GLU A 138 -12.38 -3.57 -19.90
CA GLU A 138 -11.39 -4.40 -20.60
C GLU A 138 -10.29 -3.48 -21.14
N GLY A 139 -9.02 -3.92 -21.02
CA GLY A 139 -7.86 -3.10 -21.37
C GLY A 139 -6.60 -3.52 -20.61
N LYS A 140 -5.56 -2.69 -20.68
CA LYS A 140 -4.26 -2.99 -20.07
C LYS A 140 -4.13 -2.37 -18.67
N ILE A 141 -3.50 -3.10 -17.76
CA ILE A 141 -3.05 -2.58 -16.45
C ILE A 141 -1.53 -2.71 -16.30
N ASN A 142 -0.94 -1.83 -15.50
CA ASN A 142 0.47 -1.88 -15.12
C ASN A 142 0.72 -1.72 -13.61
N THR A 143 -0.35 -1.59 -12.81
CA THR A 143 -0.32 -1.76 -11.34
C THR A 143 -0.65 -3.18 -10.91
N TYR A 144 -0.24 -3.56 -9.69
CA TYR A 144 -0.73 -4.76 -9.02
C TYR A 144 -2.26 -4.76 -8.91
N CYS A 145 -2.90 -5.89 -9.17
CA CYS A 145 -4.37 -6.03 -9.10
C CYS A 145 -4.76 -7.36 -8.42
N PRO A 146 -5.73 -7.37 -7.47
CA PRO A 146 -6.26 -8.61 -6.92
C PRO A 146 -6.87 -9.49 -8.02
N LEU A 147 -6.56 -10.79 -8.03
CA LEU A 147 -7.13 -11.72 -9.02
C LEU A 147 -8.66 -11.82 -8.91
N ASP A 148 -9.23 -11.65 -7.72
CA ASP A 148 -10.68 -11.68 -7.51
C ASP A 148 -11.42 -10.44 -8.06
N TRP A 149 -10.72 -9.45 -8.60
CA TRP A 149 -11.34 -8.32 -9.31
C TRP A 149 -11.45 -8.58 -10.82
N LEU A 150 -10.82 -9.65 -11.32
CA LEU A 150 -10.80 -10.03 -12.71
C LEU A 150 -11.93 -11.05 -13.01
N LYS A 151 -12.45 -11.04 -14.24
CA LYS A 151 -13.42 -12.05 -14.71
C LYS A 151 -12.74 -13.38 -15.03
N GLU A 152 -11.48 -13.32 -15.47
CA GLU A 152 -10.73 -14.47 -15.98
C GLU A 152 -9.30 -14.44 -15.43
N VAL A 153 -8.66 -15.62 -15.37
CA VAL A 153 -7.26 -15.73 -14.95
C VAL A 153 -6.36 -15.28 -16.11
N VAL A 154 -5.65 -14.17 -15.90
CA VAL A 154 -4.65 -13.66 -16.84
C VAL A 154 -3.50 -14.64 -17.05
N GLN A 155 -3.02 -14.73 -18.29
CA GLN A 155 -1.87 -15.57 -18.66
C GLN A 155 -0.52 -14.83 -18.52
N GLU A 156 -0.57 -13.50 -18.41
CA GLU A 156 0.59 -12.62 -18.34
C GLU A 156 0.76 -12.03 -16.93
N GLY A 157 1.99 -11.62 -16.61
CA GLY A 157 2.38 -11.19 -15.27
C GLY A 157 2.75 -12.35 -14.33
N ILE A 158 3.02 -12.01 -13.08
CA ILE A 158 3.38 -12.94 -12.00
C ILE A 158 2.21 -13.03 -11.01
N MET A 159 1.84 -14.24 -10.61
CA MET A 159 0.78 -14.48 -9.63
C MET A 159 1.37 -14.80 -8.26
N GLU A 160 1.13 -13.96 -7.25
CA GLU A 160 1.73 -14.11 -5.91
C GLU A 160 0.73 -13.81 -4.78
N ASP A 161 0.98 -14.41 -3.61
CA ASP A 161 0.22 -14.16 -2.37
C ASP A 161 0.82 -12.97 -1.59
N VAL A 162 0.21 -11.80 -1.77
CA VAL A 162 0.65 -10.53 -1.17
C VAL A 162 -0.23 -10.16 0.03
N LEU A 163 0.36 -9.52 1.04
CA LEU A 163 -0.40 -8.95 2.16
C LEU A 163 -1.39 -7.89 1.66
N ILE A 164 -2.57 -7.85 2.28
CA ILE A 164 -3.61 -6.91 1.89
C ILE A 164 -3.28 -5.49 2.38
N HIS A 165 -3.36 -4.52 1.47
CA HIS A 165 -3.18 -3.09 1.74
C HIS A 165 -4.52 -2.34 1.87
N LEU A 166 -4.45 -1.02 2.07
CA LEU A 166 -5.60 -0.14 2.33
C LEU A 166 -6.76 -0.42 1.36
N ARG A 167 -7.93 -0.73 1.92
CA ARG A 167 -9.21 -1.11 1.27
C ARG A 167 -9.18 -2.23 0.22
N LEU A 168 -8.07 -2.94 0.03
CA LEU A 168 -8.04 -4.22 -0.70
C LEU A 168 -8.59 -5.39 0.15
N LEU A 169 -9.08 -5.10 1.36
CA LEU A 169 -9.75 -6.07 2.23
C LEU A 169 -11.02 -6.60 1.53
N PRO A 170 -11.24 -7.94 1.50
CA PRO A 170 -12.42 -8.52 0.86
C PRO A 170 -13.73 -8.18 1.61
N VAL A 171 -13.63 -7.65 2.83
CA VAL A 171 -14.75 -7.29 3.69
C VAL A 171 -14.50 -5.90 4.28
N LYS A 172 -15.53 -5.06 4.31
CA LYS A 172 -15.51 -3.76 4.99
C LYS A 172 -15.38 -3.95 6.50
N VAL A 173 -14.37 -3.35 7.12
CA VAL A 173 -14.12 -3.44 8.56
C VAL A 173 -14.95 -2.40 9.31
N GLU A 174 -15.97 -2.84 10.06
CA GLU A 174 -16.87 -1.93 10.76
C GLU A 174 -16.34 -1.42 12.12
N ASP A 175 -15.54 -2.23 12.83
CA ASP A 175 -14.92 -1.89 14.12
C ASP A 175 -13.39 -1.75 13.96
N PRO A 176 -12.77 -0.63 14.40
CA PRO A 176 -11.32 -0.45 14.45
C PRO A 176 -10.55 -1.60 15.10
N LEU A 177 -11.13 -2.29 16.08
CA LEU A 177 -10.49 -3.37 16.82
C LEU A 177 -10.29 -4.65 15.98
N ASP A 178 -11.07 -4.85 14.92
CA ASP A 178 -10.93 -6.01 14.03
C ASP A 178 -9.89 -5.79 12.93
N LEU A 179 -9.53 -4.54 12.63
CA LEU A 179 -8.57 -4.17 11.58
C LEU A 179 -7.24 -4.97 11.62
N PRO A 180 -6.61 -5.25 12.78
CA PRO A 180 -5.36 -6.01 12.84
C PRO A 180 -5.48 -7.47 12.35
N LYS A 181 -6.68 -8.06 12.37
CA LYS A 181 -6.94 -9.42 11.86
C LYS A 181 -6.80 -9.43 10.34
N TYR A 182 -7.59 -8.58 9.65
CA TYR A 182 -7.65 -8.53 8.19
C TYR A 182 -6.31 -8.14 7.55
N ARG A 183 -5.52 -7.27 8.21
CA ARG A 183 -4.13 -6.93 7.82
C ARG A 183 -3.12 -8.08 7.86
N ARG A 184 -3.50 -9.29 8.30
CA ARG A 184 -2.65 -10.49 8.29
C ARG A 184 -3.06 -11.50 7.22
N GLU A 185 -4.22 -11.29 6.61
CA GLU A 185 -4.68 -12.08 5.47
C GLU A 185 -3.80 -11.72 4.25
N LYS A 186 -3.67 -12.69 3.35
CA LYS A 186 -3.02 -12.53 2.04
C LYS A 186 -4.08 -12.74 0.97
N LEU A 187 -3.96 -12.02 -0.14
CA LEU A 187 -4.74 -12.25 -1.35
C LEU A 187 -3.79 -12.56 -2.50
N ARG A 188 -4.31 -13.27 -3.50
CA ARG A 188 -3.60 -13.49 -4.76
C ARG A 188 -3.73 -12.26 -5.65
N PHE A 189 -2.60 -11.75 -6.11
CA PHE A 189 -2.50 -10.64 -7.05
C PHE A 189 -1.94 -11.12 -8.39
N VAL A 190 -2.32 -10.45 -9.48
CA VAL A 190 -1.43 -10.31 -10.63
C VAL A 190 -0.51 -9.11 -10.37
N LEU A 191 0.78 -9.35 -10.53
CA LEU A 191 1.83 -8.34 -10.58
C LEU A 191 2.23 -8.18 -12.05
N PRO A 192 2.08 -7.00 -12.68
CA PRO A 192 2.51 -6.75 -14.07
C PRO A 192 4.04 -6.74 -14.23
N LEU A 193 4.62 -7.92 -14.07
CA LEU A 193 6.04 -8.21 -14.05
C LEU A 193 6.31 -9.47 -14.88
N SER A 194 7.30 -9.43 -15.78
CA SER A 194 7.80 -10.60 -16.51
C SER A 194 9.18 -11.03 -16.00
N LEU A 195 9.40 -12.33 -15.88
CA LEU A 195 10.69 -12.89 -15.49
C LEU A 195 11.62 -12.92 -16.72
N GLU A 196 12.60 -12.01 -16.77
CA GLU A 196 13.69 -12.05 -17.74
C GLU A 196 14.95 -12.68 -17.12
N ARG A 197 15.69 -13.42 -17.95
CA ARG A 197 16.97 -14.06 -17.58
C ARG A 197 18.07 -13.54 -18.51
N MET A 198 19.14 -13.00 -17.93
CA MET A 198 20.31 -12.58 -18.70
C MET A 198 21.60 -13.16 -18.11
N ILE A 199 22.63 -13.32 -18.95
CA ILE A 199 23.95 -13.73 -18.50
C ILE A 199 24.81 -12.48 -18.32
N GLN A 200 25.28 -12.24 -17.09
CA GLN A 200 26.25 -11.19 -16.77
C GLN A 200 27.50 -11.82 -16.16
N ASN A 201 28.68 -11.55 -16.71
CA ASN A 201 29.97 -12.04 -16.21
C ASN A 201 29.98 -13.57 -15.95
N GLY A 202 29.40 -14.34 -16.88
CA GLY A 202 29.29 -15.81 -16.78
C GLY A 202 28.26 -16.33 -15.77
N ARG A 203 27.45 -15.47 -15.15
CA ARG A 203 26.40 -15.84 -14.19
C ARG A 203 25.02 -15.53 -14.74
N ILE A 204 24.07 -16.44 -14.55
CA ILE A 204 22.65 -16.17 -14.81
C ILE A 204 22.14 -15.20 -13.74
N VAL A 205 21.51 -14.12 -14.17
CA VAL A 205 20.85 -13.14 -13.32
C VAL A 205 19.39 -13.03 -13.73
N GLU A 206 18.50 -13.20 -12.76
CA GLU A 206 17.04 -13.09 -12.94
C GLU A 206 16.56 -11.68 -12.56
N TYR A 207 15.76 -11.08 -13.45
CA TYR A 207 15.13 -9.78 -13.27
C TYR A 207 13.62 -9.89 -13.49
N LEU A 208 12.85 -9.09 -12.76
CA LEU A 208 11.42 -8.89 -12.97
C LEU A 208 11.24 -7.53 -13.65
N LYS A 209 10.84 -7.54 -14.92
CA LYS A 209 10.67 -6.32 -15.73
C LYS A 209 9.22 -5.87 -15.70
N PRO A 210 8.93 -4.57 -15.54
CA PRO A 210 7.58 -4.04 -15.68
C PRO A 210 7.01 -4.37 -17.07
N VAL A 211 5.78 -4.85 -17.11
CA VAL A 211 5.00 -5.08 -18.33
C VAL A 211 3.59 -4.49 -18.16
N GLU A 212 2.88 -4.30 -19.26
CA GLU A 212 1.43 -4.13 -19.21
C GLU A 212 0.78 -5.51 -19.41
N VAL A 213 -0.30 -5.78 -18.66
CA VAL A 213 -1.06 -7.03 -18.74
C VAL A 213 -2.48 -6.71 -19.22
N ASP A 214 -2.95 -7.38 -20.27
CA ASP A 214 -4.35 -7.29 -20.70
C ASP A 214 -5.27 -7.99 -19.69
N VAL A 215 -6.30 -7.27 -19.23
CA VAL A 215 -7.27 -7.73 -18.23
C VAL A 215 -8.71 -7.43 -18.64
N LYS A 216 -9.63 -8.24 -18.10
CA LYS A 216 -11.06 -8.00 -18.10
C LYS A 216 -11.57 -8.04 -16.66
N VAL A 217 -12.15 -6.95 -16.18
CA VAL A 217 -12.56 -6.79 -14.77
C VAL A 217 -14.03 -7.18 -14.55
N LYS A 218 -14.39 -7.56 -13.32
CA LYS A 218 -15.79 -7.83 -12.93
C LYS A 218 -16.63 -6.54 -12.99
N ASP A 219 -17.95 -6.67 -13.05
CA ASP A 219 -18.84 -5.56 -13.41
C ASP A 219 -18.91 -4.44 -12.36
N GLU A 220 -18.47 -4.71 -11.13
CA GLU A 220 -18.35 -3.78 -10.01
C GLU A 220 -17.09 -2.89 -10.10
N TYR A 221 -16.16 -3.21 -11.01
CA TYR A 221 -14.87 -2.57 -11.15
C TYR A 221 -14.71 -1.90 -12.52
N ILE A 222 -13.72 -1.01 -12.64
CA ILE A 222 -13.39 -0.32 -13.88
C ILE A 222 -11.89 -0.01 -13.93
N ILE A 223 -11.32 -0.03 -15.13
CA ILE A 223 -9.94 0.33 -15.40
C ILE A 223 -9.86 1.85 -15.61
N ILE A 224 -8.89 2.48 -14.93
CA ILE A 224 -8.57 3.91 -15.09
C ILE A 224 -7.10 4.12 -15.44
N GLU A 225 -6.80 5.26 -16.06
CA GLU A 225 -5.46 5.74 -16.36
C GLU A 225 -5.15 7.04 -15.61
N LEU A 226 -3.96 7.07 -15.02
CA LEU A 226 -3.43 8.15 -14.19
C LEU A 226 -2.53 9.09 -14.99
N PRO A 227 -2.26 10.32 -14.50
CA PRO A 227 -1.46 11.31 -15.23
C PRO A 227 -0.05 10.85 -15.64
N ASP A 228 0.54 9.89 -14.93
CA ASP A 228 1.85 9.30 -15.20
C ASP A 228 1.78 8.04 -16.11
N GLY A 229 0.62 7.75 -16.70
CA GLY A 229 0.35 6.52 -17.46
C GLY A 229 0.22 5.27 -16.58
N GLY A 230 0.03 5.42 -15.27
CA GLY A 230 -0.34 4.32 -14.38
C GLY A 230 -1.73 3.83 -14.73
N LYS A 231 -1.89 2.52 -14.99
CA LYS A 231 -3.18 1.91 -15.35
C LYS A 231 -3.58 0.93 -14.28
N THR A 232 -4.70 1.21 -13.61
CA THR A 232 -5.14 0.49 -12.41
C THR A 232 -6.63 0.18 -12.44
N VAL A 233 -7.06 -0.71 -11.55
CA VAL A 233 -8.46 -1.11 -11.39
C VAL A 233 -9.00 -0.46 -10.12
N LEU A 234 -10.19 0.12 -10.19
CA LEU A 234 -10.91 0.63 -9.02
C LEU A 234 -12.37 0.15 -9.01
N PRO A 235 -12.97 -0.02 -7.83
CA PRO A 235 -14.42 -0.19 -7.71
C PRO A 235 -15.17 1.04 -8.25
N LYS A 236 -16.26 0.80 -8.97
CA LYS A 236 -17.09 1.87 -9.55
C LYS A 236 -17.79 2.71 -8.48
N ASP A 237 -18.21 2.10 -7.38
CA ASP A 237 -18.86 2.77 -6.26
C ASP A 237 -17.95 3.84 -5.62
N PHE A 238 -16.65 3.56 -5.54
CA PHE A 238 -15.63 4.49 -5.09
C PHE A 238 -15.49 5.71 -5.99
N LEU A 239 -15.68 5.53 -7.31
CA LEU A 239 -15.61 6.59 -8.31
C LEU A 239 -16.94 7.32 -8.54
N GLY A 240 -18.04 6.88 -7.90
CA GLY A 240 -19.39 7.39 -8.19
C GLY A 240 -19.92 7.02 -9.59
N VAL A 241 -19.31 6.04 -10.25
CA VAL A 241 -19.68 5.54 -11.58
C VAL A 241 -20.72 4.41 -11.43
N LYS A 242 -21.61 4.26 -12.42
CA LYS A 242 -22.58 3.14 -12.51
C LYS A 242 -22.07 2.08 -13.49
#